data_AF-A0A9D7T263-F1
#
_entry.id   AF-A0A9D7T263-F1
#
_cell.length_a   1.000
_cell.length_b   1.000
_cell.length_c   1.000
_cell.angle_alpha   90.00
_cell.angle_beta   90.00
_cell.angle_gamma   90.00
#
_symmetry.space_group_name_H-M   'P 1'
#
loop_
_entity.id
_entity.type
_entity.pdbx_description
1 polymer ?
#
loop_
_entity_poly.entity_id
_entity_poly.type
_entity_poly.pdbx_seq_one_letter_code
_entity_poly.pdbx_strand_id
1 'polypeptide(L)'
;MKWIALTILVFIVGYTFITLYFRKPGAGYQPYKDSKDRATVHRLEQAGYQRVTATISLPADPQRSAARLAQTFAPSQNTFGGLPSELSETLIDKPILPEGFASVAAPSSVAALMPYVFQFTCTLPDKKNTLDETYVYVKESEIAIVASFEKISGELLARSRECTVLVTIPGGTLKPGEYRVTLIGSRNSRQWTLQVK
;
A
#
# COMPACT_ATOMS: atom_id res chain seq x y z
N MET A 1 16.71 -35.26 -42.92
CA MET A 1 17.17 -34.09 -42.14
C MET A 1 16.33 -32.83 -42.35
N LYS A 2 16.31 -32.20 -43.54
CA LYS A 2 15.58 -30.93 -43.79
C LYS A 2 14.07 -30.99 -43.50
N TRP A 3 13.40 -32.09 -43.87
CA TRP A 3 11.97 -32.27 -43.64
C TRP A 3 11.58 -32.43 -42.17
N ILE A 4 12.46 -33.01 -41.36
CA ILE A 4 12.25 -33.18 -39.92
C ILE A 4 12.39 -31.82 -39.20
N ALA A 5 13.35 -30.99 -39.65
CA ALA A 5 13.49 -29.63 -39.11
C ALA A 5 12.26 -28.76 -39.42
N LEU A 6 11.67 -28.91 -40.61
CA LEU A 6 10.50 -28.15 -41.02
C LEU A 6 9.25 -28.53 -40.20
N THR A 7 9.03 -29.83 -39.95
CA THR A 7 7.92 -30.26 -39.09
C THR A 7 8.07 -29.77 -37.65
N ILE A 8 9.28 -29.85 -37.07
CA ILE A 8 9.55 -29.31 -35.72
C ILE A 8 9.23 -27.81 -35.65
N LEU A 9 9.65 -27.04 -36.67
CA LEU A 9 9.40 -25.60 -36.71
C LEU A 9 7.90 -25.28 -36.73
N VAL A 10 7.12 -26.00 -37.54
CA VAL A 10 5.66 -25.82 -37.61
C VAL A 10 5.00 -26.10 -36.26
N PHE A 11 5.42 -27.16 -35.56
CA PHE A 11 4.89 -27.48 -34.24
C PHE A 11 5.26 -26.43 -33.18
N ILE A 12 6.50 -25.95 -33.17
CA ILE A 12 6.91 -24.89 -32.24
C ILE A 12 6.12 -23.61 -32.49
N VAL A 13 6.03 -23.15 -33.73
CA VAL A 13 5.32 -21.90 -34.07
C VAL A 13 3.83 -22.04 -33.76
N GLY A 14 3.20 -23.15 -34.13
CA GLY A 14 1.79 -23.42 -33.83
C GLY A 14 1.52 -23.47 -32.34
N TYR A 15 2.35 -24.18 -31.58
CA TYR A 15 2.25 -24.24 -30.12
C TYR A 15 2.42 -22.86 -29.48
N THR A 16 3.44 -22.10 -29.89
CA THR A 16 3.68 -20.74 -29.38
C THR A 16 2.51 -19.81 -29.68
N PHE A 17 1.95 -19.85 -30.90
CA PHE A 17 0.79 -19.03 -31.28
C PHE A 17 -0.45 -19.35 -30.44
N ILE A 18 -0.80 -20.63 -30.29
CA ILE A 18 -1.95 -21.06 -29.48
C ILE A 18 -1.75 -20.63 -28.01
N THR A 19 -0.53 -20.84 -27.49
CA THR A 19 -0.24 -20.52 -26.08
C THR A 19 -0.35 -19.03 -25.82
N LEU A 20 0.13 -18.17 -26.73
CA LEU A 20 0.02 -16.71 -26.58
C LEU A 20 -1.41 -16.21 -26.80
N TYR A 21 -2.13 -16.75 -27.80
CA TYR A 21 -3.49 -16.33 -28.14
C TYR A 21 -4.51 -16.68 -27.05
N PHE A 22 -4.38 -17.87 -26.44
CA PHE A 22 -5.28 -18.33 -25.38
C PHE A 22 -4.76 -18.06 -23.96
N ARG A 23 -3.61 -17.38 -23.82
CA ARG A 23 -3.13 -16.97 -22.51
C ARG A 23 -4.12 -15.96 -21.92
N LYS A 24 -4.87 -16.37 -20.91
CA LYS A 24 -5.71 -15.46 -20.15
C LYS A 24 -4.82 -14.33 -19.59
N PRO A 25 -5.15 -13.05 -19.83
CA PRO A 25 -4.45 -11.95 -19.21
C PRO A 25 -4.75 -11.95 -17.71
N GLY A 26 -3.71 -11.87 -16.89
CA GLY A 26 -3.83 -11.79 -15.43
C GLY A 26 -3.25 -13.00 -14.69
N ALA A 27 -3.12 -12.84 -13.37
CA ALA A 27 -2.73 -13.93 -12.49
C ALA A 27 -3.81 -15.02 -12.50
N GLY A 28 -3.41 -16.28 -12.42
CA GLY A 28 -4.36 -17.37 -12.20
C GLY A 28 -5.10 -17.18 -10.89
N TYR A 29 -6.39 -17.55 -10.86
CA TYR A 29 -7.20 -17.57 -9.65
C TYR A 29 -6.49 -18.34 -8.53
N GLN A 30 -6.36 -17.74 -7.34
CA GLN A 30 -5.72 -18.33 -6.17
C GLN A 30 -6.80 -18.54 -5.10
N PRO A 31 -7.49 -19.69 -5.06
CA PRO A 31 -8.73 -19.88 -4.30
C PRO A 31 -8.65 -19.46 -2.84
N TYR A 32 -7.52 -19.74 -2.20
CA TYR A 32 -7.31 -19.42 -0.80
C TYR A 32 -7.10 -17.92 -0.54
N LYS A 33 -6.33 -17.23 -1.39
CA LYS A 33 -6.12 -15.78 -1.27
C LYS A 33 -7.40 -15.02 -1.63
N ASP A 34 -8.01 -15.38 -2.76
CA ASP A 34 -9.19 -14.68 -3.27
C ASP A 34 -10.41 -14.80 -2.34
N SER A 35 -10.58 -15.94 -1.67
CA SER A 35 -11.66 -16.12 -0.67
C SER A 35 -11.40 -15.34 0.61
N LYS A 36 -10.15 -15.30 1.08
CA LYS A 36 -9.74 -14.48 2.24
C LYS A 36 -9.91 -12.99 1.98
N ASP A 37 -9.52 -12.51 0.81
CA ASP A 37 -9.63 -11.10 0.45
C ASP A 37 -11.10 -10.67 0.43
N ARG A 38 -11.97 -11.49 -0.17
CA ARG A 38 -13.43 -11.25 -0.16
C ARG A 38 -13.99 -11.23 1.26
N ALA A 39 -13.62 -12.19 2.10
CA ALA A 39 -14.08 -12.23 3.49
C ALA A 39 -13.59 -11.02 4.30
N THR A 40 -12.36 -10.57 4.06
CA THR A 40 -11.79 -9.39 4.71
C THR A 40 -12.51 -8.12 4.29
N VAL A 41 -12.75 -7.92 2.98
CA VAL A 41 -13.51 -6.78 2.46
C VAL A 41 -14.91 -6.75 3.07
N HIS A 42 -15.60 -7.89 3.10
CA HIS A 42 -16.94 -7.98 3.68
C HIS A 42 -16.96 -7.60 5.18
N ARG A 43 -15.98 -8.04 5.97
CA ARG A 43 -15.89 -7.69 7.40
C ARG A 43 -15.58 -6.21 7.61
N LEU A 44 -14.73 -5.63 6.77
CA LEU A 44 -14.40 -4.20 6.82
C LEU A 44 -15.62 -3.35 6.49
N GLU A 45 -16.36 -3.69 5.44
CA GLU A 45 -17.60 -3.02 5.05
C GLU A 45 -18.66 -3.10 6.16
N GLN A 46 -18.82 -4.28 6.78
CA GLN A 46 -19.73 -4.45 7.93
C GLN A 46 -19.33 -3.59 9.14
N ALA A 47 -18.04 -3.38 9.35
CA ALA A 47 -17.51 -2.52 10.41
C ALA A 47 -17.51 -1.01 10.04
N GLY A 48 -17.98 -0.66 8.84
CA GLY A 48 -18.07 0.72 8.34
C GLY A 48 -16.76 1.26 7.75
N TYR A 49 -15.75 0.41 7.53
CA TYR A 49 -14.48 0.79 6.93
C TYR A 49 -14.53 0.66 5.41
N GLN A 50 -14.13 1.71 4.72
CA GLN A 50 -13.80 1.68 3.31
C GLN A 50 -12.29 1.48 3.15
N ARG A 51 -11.87 0.39 2.49
CA ARG A 51 -10.46 0.14 2.17
C ARG A 51 -10.10 0.73 0.82
N VAL A 52 -9.00 1.47 0.79
CA VAL A 52 -8.45 2.11 -0.39
C VAL A 52 -6.98 1.74 -0.52
N THR A 53 -6.58 1.25 -1.68
CA THR A 53 -5.17 0.96 -1.96
C THR A 53 -4.47 2.24 -2.37
N ALA A 54 -3.42 2.63 -1.63
CA ALA A 54 -2.59 3.77 -1.98
C ALA A 54 -1.41 3.32 -2.85
N THR A 55 -1.01 4.18 -3.79
CA THR A 55 0.18 3.92 -4.60
C THR A 55 1.42 4.36 -3.83
N ILE A 56 2.45 3.51 -3.80
CA ILE A 56 3.72 3.78 -3.14
C ILE A 56 4.85 3.97 -4.16
N SER A 57 5.81 4.82 -3.83
CA SER A 57 7.04 5.01 -4.61
C SER A 57 8.26 4.92 -3.70
N LEU A 58 9.24 4.08 -4.09
CA LEU A 58 10.42 3.71 -3.31
C LEU A 58 11.70 3.73 -4.17
N PRO A 59 12.86 4.16 -3.64
CA PRO A 59 12.96 5.10 -2.52
C PRO A 59 12.44 6.47 -2.95
N ALA A 60 11.71 7.15 -2.06
CA ALA A 60 11.30 8.52 -2.35
C ALA A 60 12.49 9.47 -2.15
N ASP A 61 12.86 10.18 -3.22
CA ASP A 61 13.84 11.27 -3.14
C ASP A 61 13.20 12.45 -2.38
N PRO A 62 13.73 12.85 -1.21
CA PRO A 62 13.13 13.90 -0.39
C PRO A 62 13.06 15.25 -1.12
N GLN A 63 14.01 15.57 -2.01
CA GLN A 63 14.01 16.84 -2.73
C GLN A 63 12.92 16.90 -3.81
N ARG A 64 12.78 15.83 -4.60
CA ARG A 64 11.70 15.72 -5.59
C ARG A 64 10.32 15.59 -4.95
N SER A 65 10.25 14.93 -3.79
CA SER A 65 9.01 14.72 -3.06
C SER A 65 8.52 16.01 -2.43
N ALA A 66 9.40 16.81 -1.82
CA ALA A 66 9.05 18.13 -1.28
C ALA A 66 8.43 19.06 -2.35
N ALA A 67 8.91 19.00 -3.60
CA ALA A 67 8.35 19.78 -4.71
C ALA A 67 6.93 19.33 -5.12
N ARG A 68 6.53 18.09 -4.81
CA ARG A 68 5.19 17.55 -5.11
C ARG A 68 4.19 17.73 -3.98
N LEU A 69 4.65 18.05 -2.77
CA LEU A 69 3.81 18.23 -1.60
C LEU A 69 3.28 19.67 -1.55
N ALA A 70 2.04 19.84 -1.10
CA ALA A 70 1.48 21.19 -0.91
C ALA A 70 2.33 21.98 0.11
N GLN A 71 2.38 23.30 -0.06
CA GLN A 71 3.30 24.18 0.68
C GLN A 71 3.01 24.26 2.20
N THR A 72 1.84 23.80 2.65
CA THR A 72 1.45 23.81 4.07
C THR A 72 1.37 22.39 4.61
N PHE A 73 2.32 22.04 5.47
CA PHE A 73 2.34 20.77 6.18
C PHE A 73 1.47 20.82 7.45
N ALA A 74 0.73 19.75 7.70
CA ALA A 74 0.03 19.57 8.96
C ALA A 74 1.03 19.25 10.09
N PRO A 75 0.86 19.82 11.29
CA PRO A 75 1.64 19.39 12.45
C PRO A 75 1.28 17.95 12.80
N SER A 76 2.26 17.05 12.72
CA SER A 76 2.09 15.65 13.13
C SER A 76 2.42 15.48 14.61
N GLN A 77 1.57 14.79 15.35
CA GLN A 77 1.78 14.44 16.75
C GLN A 77 2.11 12.95 16.88
N ASN A 78 2.87 12.59 17.91
CA ASN A 78 3.10 11.19 18.26
C ASN A 78 1.88 10.65 19.02
N THR A 79 1.45 9.44 18.68
CA THR A 79 0.43 8.71 19.42
C THR A 79 0.87 7.26 19.62
N PHE A 80 0.12 6.51 20.41
CA PHE A 80 0.43 5.12 20.73
C PHE A 80 0.43 4.25 19.47
N GLY A 81 1.39 3.33 19.40
CA GLY A 81 1.46 2.32 18.36
C GLY A 81 0.37 1.26 18.51
N GLY A 82 0.14 0.52 17.43
CA GLY A 82 -0.83 -0.56 17.34
C GLY A 82 -1.96 -0.25 16.37
N LEU A 83 -2.52 -1.32 15.78
CA LEU A 83 -3.77 -1.20 15.02
C LEU A 83 -4.92 -0.85 15.98
N PRO A 84 -5.86 0.02 15.57
CA PRO A 84 -7.11 0.18 16.28
C PRO A 84 -7.79 -1.18 16.50
N SER A 85 -8.37 -1.40 17.69
CA SER A 85 -8.93 -2.71 18.09
C SER A 85 -9.92 -3.24 17.05
N GLU A 86 -10.84 -2.39 16.59
CA GLU A 86 -11.82 -2.72 15.55
C GLU A 86 -11.17 -3.20 14.24
N LEU A 87 -10.12 -2.52 13.77
CA LEU A 87 -9.39 -2.93 12.57
C LEU A 87 -8.64 -4.24 12.82
N SER A 88 -8.09 -4.44 14.02
CA SER A 88 -7.34 -5.64 14.36
C SER A 88 -8.21 -6.91 14.44
N GLU A 89 -9.50 -6.75 14.75
CA GLU A 89 -10.48 -7.84 14.84
C GLU A 89 -11.12 -8.16 13.48
N THR A 90 -11.24 -7.16 12.61
CA THR A 90 -11.83 -7.33 11.26
C THR A 90 -10.85 -7.93 10.26
N LEU A 91 -9.56 -7.58 10.36
CA LEU A 91 -8.50 -8.09 9.50
C LEU A 91 -8.20 -9.57 9.78
N ILE A 92 -8.32 -10.41 8.76
CA ILE A 92 -8.03 -11.85 8.84
C ILE A 92 -6.53 -12.10 9.01
N ASP A 93 -5.72 -11.49 8.14
CA ASP A 93 -4.27 -11.56 8.20
C ASP A 93 -3.73 -10.22 8.73
N LYS A 94 -3.01 -10.26 9.85
CA LYS A 94 -2.47 -9.06 10.48
C LYS A 94 -1.25 -8.56 9.69
N PRO A 95 -1.26 -7.32 9.20
CA PRO A 95 -0.13 -6.79 8.45
C PRO A 95 1.10 -6.64 9.35
N ILE A 96 2.29 -6.82 8.77
CA ILE A 96 3.53 -6.52 9.46
C ILE A 96 3.70 -5.00 9.41
N LEU A 97 3.64 -4.37 10.58
CA LEU A 97 3.72 -2.92 10.72
C LEU A 97 5.19 -2.47 10.84
N PRO A 98 5.52 -1.22 10.45
CA PRO A 98 6.81 -0.63 10.79
C PRO A 98 6.96 -0.50 12.31
N GLU A 99 8.20 -0.43 12.82
CA GLU A 99 8.42 -0.12 14.24
C GLU A 99 7.90 1.26 14.58
N GLY A 100 8.19 2.22 13.70
CA GLY A 100 7.91 3.62 13.95
C GLY A 100 8.23 4.57 12.81
N PHE A 101 8.00 5.85 13.06
CA PHE A 101 8.18 6.93 12.09
C PHE A 101 9.14 8.00 12.59
N ALA A 102 10.25 8.17 11.87
CA ALA A 102 11.23 9.22 12.12
C ALA A 102 10.67 10.59 11.70
N SER A 103 10.06 10.67 10.52
CA SER A 103 9.46 11.90 10.00
C SER A 103 8.22 11.62 9.16
N VAL A 104 7.29 12.58 9.15
CA VAL A 104 6.10 12.60 8.29
C VAL A 104 5.95 14.02 7.75
N ALA A 105 5.82 14.13 6.43
CA ALA A 105 5.55 15.37 5.70
C ALA A 105 4.23 15.18 4.95
N ALA A 106 3.15 15.71 5.53
CA ALA A 106 1.79 15.52 5.07
C ALA A 106 1.10 16.88 4.90
N PRO A 107 0.45 17.17 3.75
CA PRO A 107 -0.32 18.40 3.58
C PRO A 107 -1.49 18.53 4.56
N SER A 108 -1.79 19.74 5.01
CA SER A 108 -2.95 20.01 5.89
C SER A 108 -4.28 20.08 5.16
N SER A 109 -4.26 20.24 3.84
CA SER A 109 -5.48 20.23 3.02
C SER A 109 -5.24 19.73 1.60
N VAL A 110 -6.31 19.23 0.98
CA VAL A 110 -6.33 18.76 -0.41
C VAL A 110 -7.72 18.98 -1.00
N ALA A 111 -7.81 19.22 -2.31
CA ALA A 111 -9.09 19.24 -3.01
C ALA A 111 -9.58 17.79 -3.23
N ALA A 112 -10.88 17.53 -3.07
CA ALA A 112 -11.46 16.19 -3.06
C ALA A 112 -11.13 15.35 -4.30
N LEU A 113 -11.05 15.98 -5.47
CA LEU A 113 -10.74 15.32 -6.74
C LEU A 113 -9.24 15.18 -7.02
N MET A 114 -8.39 15.79 -6.20
CA MET A 114 -6.93 15.75 -6.38
C MET A 114 -6.32 14.59 -5.58
N PRO A 115 -5.26 13.96 -6.10
CA PRO A 115 -4.55 12.95 -5.35
C PRO A 115 -3.91 13.56 -4.09
N TYR A 116 -4.10 12.89 -2.95
CA TYR A 116 -3.45 13.27 -1.72
C TYR A 116 -2.10 12.59 -1.60
N VAL A 117 -1.03 13.38 -1.65
CA VAL A 117 0.34 12.90 -1.61
C VAL A 117 0.96 13.29 -0.27
N PHE A 118 1.61 12.34 0.40
CA PHE A 118 2.38 12.58 1.61
C PHE A 118 3.62 11.69 1.64
N GLN A 119 4.62 12.08 2.41
CA GLN A 119 5.87 11.35 2.56
C GLN A 119 6.09 11.00 4.03
N PHE A 120 6.67 9.83 4.29
CA PHE A 120 7.17 9.50 5.61
C PHE A 120 8.48 8.72 5.53
N THR A 121 9.23 8.76 6.62
CA THR A 121 10.38 7.90 6.86
C THR A 121 10.08 7.00 8.04
N CYS A 122 10.16 5.69 7.83
CA CYS A 122 9.86 4.67 8.82
C CYS A 122 11.05 3.75 9.09
N THR A 123 11.02 3.12 10.26
CA THR A 123 11.98 2.09 10.67
C THR A 123 11.36 0.71 10.49
N LEU A 124 12.04 -0.15 9.75
CA LEU A 124 11.63 -1.54 9.54
C LEU A 124 11.89 -2.39 10.81
N PRO A 125 11.02 -3.36 11.10
CA PRO A 125 11.22 -4.30 12.20
C PRO A 125 12.48 -5.15 12.04
N ASP A 126 12.81 -5.51 10.80
CA ASP A 126 13.99 -6.29 10.46
C ASP A 126 14.47 -5.95 9.04
N LYS A 127 15.74 -6.21 8.74
CA LYS A 127 16.32 -6.16 7.39
C LYS A 127 15.79 -7.25 6.47
N LYS A 128 15.08 -8.25 7.02
CA LYS A 128 14.34 -9.24 6.23
C LYS A 128 12.96 -8.77 5.80
N ASN A 129 12.59 -7.51 6.05
CA ASN A 129 11.30 -6.98 5.62
C ASN A 129 11.48 -5.96 4.50
N THR A 130 10.51 -5.89 3.60
CA THR A 130 10.37 -4.81 2.60
C THR A 130 8.95 -4.29 2.60
N LEU A 131 8.76 -3.03 2.23
CA LEU A 131 7.42 -2.48 2.08
C LEU A 131 6.74 -3.17 0.88
N ASP A 132 5.53 -3.66 1.10
CA ASP A 132 4.74 -4.38 0.10
C ASP A 132 3.64 -3.45 -0.42
N GLU A 133 2.65 -3.15 0.42
CA GLU A 133 1.50 -2.33 0.06
C GLU A 133 1.15 -1.34 1.18
N THR A 134 0.43 -0.27 0.82
CA THR A 134 -0.12 0.67 1.80
C THR A 134 -1.62 0.77 1.61
N TYR A 135 -2.36 0.44 2.67
CA TYR A 135 -3.81 0.54 2.71
C TYR A 135 -4.25 1.74 3.52
N VAL A 136 -5.31 2.38 3.06
CA VAL A 136 -5.98 3.48 3.73
C VAL A 136 -7.38 2.99 4.09
N TYR A 137 -7.67 2.97 5.37
CA TYR A 137 -8.97 2.62 5.91
C TYR A 137 -9.68 3.90 6.34
N VAL A 138 -10.82 4.18 5.73
CA VAL A 138 -11.62 5.37 6.01
C VAL A 138 -12.89 4.94 6.72
N LYS A 139 -13.16 5.54 7.87
CA LYS A 139 -14.40 5.37 8.63
C LYS A 139 -14.85 6.72 9.14
N GLU A 140 -15.98 7.20 8.65
CA GLU A 140 -16.55 8.51 8.99
C GLU A 140 -15.52 9.65 8.81
N SER A 141 -15.05 10.26 9.91
CA SER A 141 -14.05 11.34 9.95
C SER A 141 -12.66 10.86 10.38
N GLU A 142 -12.42 9.55 10.39
CA GLU A 142 -11.14 8.93 10.76
C GLU A 142 -10.53 8.20 9.57
N ILE A 143 -9.22 8.36 9.43
CA ILE A 143 -8.41 7.70 8.41
C ILE A 143 -7.27 6.96 9.09
N ALA A 144 -7.25 5.64 8.99
CA ALA A 144 -6.12 4.81 9.43
C ALA A 144 -5.29 4.38 8.22
N ILE A 145 -4.03 4.79 8.19
CA ILE A 145 -3.08 4.43 7.13
C ILE A 145 -2.18 3.32 7.65
N VAL A 146 -2.18 2.19 6.96
CA VAL A 146 -1.43 0.99 7.33
C VAL A 146 -0.44 0.67 6.21
N ALA A 147 0.83 0.92 6.47
CA ALA A 147 1.94 0.48 5.63
C ALA A 147 2.28 -0.98 5.98
N SER A 148 1.96 -1.92 5.10
CA SER A 148 2.20 -3.35 5.27
C SER A 148 3.55 -3.75 4.69
N PHE A 149 4.28 -4.54 5.45
CA PHE A 149 5.57 -5.09 5.05
C PHE A 149 5.44 -6.60 4.79
N GLU A 150 6.23 -7.10 3.87
CA GLU A 150 6.41 -8.53 3.64
C GLU A 150 7.82 -8.98 3.99
N LYS A 151 7.99 -10.28 4.22
CA LYS A 151 9.30 -10.88 4.44
C LYS A 151 9.98 -11.18 3.10
N ILE A 152 11.19 -10.68 2.95
CA ILE A 152 12.08 -10.97 1.83
C ILE A 152 12.51 -12.44 1.92
N SER A 153 12.23 -13.19 0.85
CA SER A 153 12.60 -14.61 0.74
C SER A 153 14.10 -14.80 0.50
N GLY A 154 14.64 -15.93 0.98
CA GLY A 154 16.03 -16.34 0.76
C GLY A 154 17.05 -15.56 1.59
N GLU A 155 18.27 -15.40 1.06
CA GLU A 155 19.39 -14.73 1.75
C GLU A 155 19.39 -13.20 1.59
N LEU A 156 18.51 -12.66 0.75
CA LEU A 156 18.41 -11.23 0.48
C LEU A 156 18.07 -10.43 1.75
N LEU A 157 18.66 -9.24 1.87
CA LEU A 157 18.45 -8.30 2.97
C LEU A 157 18.18 -6.92 2.40
N ALA A 158 17.28 -6.17 3.04
CA ALA A 158 17.11 -4.76 2.80
C ALA A 158 18.42 -4.02 3.10
N ARG A 159 18.76 -3.07 2.23
CA ARG A 159 19.99 -2.27 2.33
C ARG A 159 20.06 -1.48 3.64
N SER A 160 18.92 -0.99 4.11
CA SER A 160 18.78 -0.20 5.33
C SER A 160 17.54 -0.63 6.12
N ARG A 161 17.55 -0.37 7.43
CA ARG A 161 16.36 -0.46 8.30
C ARG A 161 15.52 0.81 8.25
N GLU A 162 15.96 1.85 7.55
CA GLU A 162 15.18 3.05 7.29
C GLU A 162 14.65 3.03 5.87
N CYS A 163 13.38 3.42 5.71
CA CYS A 163 12.73 3.50 4.42
C CYS A 163 11.92 4.78 4.31
N THR A 164 12.23 5.58 3.29
CA THR A 164 11.50 6.79 2.94
C THR A 164 10.54 6.50 1.79
N VAL A 165 9.27 6.76 2.02
CA VAL A 165 8.16 6.36 1.17
C VAL A 165 7.36 7.59 0.79
N LEU A 166 7.04 7.71 -0.50
CA LEU A 166 6.05 8.65 -1.00
C LEU A 166 4.76 7.86 -1.26
N VAL A 167 3.68 8.27 -0.60
CA VAL A 167 2.36 7.65 -0.72
C VAL A 167 1.44 8.60 -1.47
N THR A 168 0.68 8.05 -2.41
CA THR A 168 -0.32 8.75 -3.19
C THR A 168 -1.67 8.05 -3.02
N ILE A 169 -2.61 8.74 -2.39
CA ILE A 169 -4.01 8.32 -2.34
C ILE A 169 -4.71 8.87 -3.59
N PRO A 170 -5.41 8.04 -4.38
CA PRO A 170 -6.11 8.49 -5.57
C PRO A 170 -7.15 9.58 -5.26
N GLY A 171 -7.23 10.59 -6.12
CA GLY A 171 -8.25 11.65 -6.03
C GLY A 171 -9.67 11.09 -6.21
N GLY A 172 -10.65 11.76 -5.63
CA GLY A 172 -12.05 11.35 -5.64
C GLY A 172 -12.39 10.23 -4.65
N THR A 173 -11.40 9.75 -3.90
CA THR A 173 -11.62 8.65 -2.94
C THR A 173 -12.08 9.14 -1.57
N LEU A 174 -11.61 10.31 -1.15
CA LEU A 174 -11.98 10.95 0.11
C LEU A 174 -13.12 11.94 -0.16
N LYS A 175 -14.17 11.89 0.66
CA LYS A 175 -15.27 12.87 0.58
C LYS A 175 -14.80 14.20 1.15
N PRO A 176 -15.41 15.34 0.77
CA PRO A 176 -15.15 16.62 1.43
C PRO A 176 -15.47 16.55 2.93
N GLY A 177 -14.58 17.07 3.76
CA GLY A 177 -14.69 16.96 5.22
C GLY A 177 -13.37 17.14 5.96
N GLU A 178 -13.45 17.21 7.28
CA GLU A 178 -12.29 17.20 8.15
C GLU A 178 -12.01 15.78 8.63
N TYR A 179 -10.76 15.32 8.47
CA TYR A 179 -10.33 13.98 8.83
C TYR A 179 -9.20 13.99 9.83
N ARG A 180 -9.28 13.07 10.79
CA ARG A 180 -8.19 12.69 11.67
C ARG A 180 -7.43 11.53 11.04
N VAL A 181 -6.22 11.81 10.57
CA VAL A 181 -5.37 10.83 9.91
C VAL A 181 -4.39 10.24 10.91
N THR A 182 -4.33 8.92 11.01
CA THR A 182 -3.39 8.18 11.84
C THR A 182 -2.59 7.22 10.97
N LEU A 183 -1.28 7.45 10.89
CA LEU A 183 -0.31 6.54 10.30
C LEU A 183 0.15 5.53 11.35
N ILE A 184 -0.19 4.26 11.12
CA ILE A 184 -0.08 3.20 12.11
C ILE A 184 1.31 2.57 12.10
N GLY A 185 1.96 2.58 13.27
CA GLY A 185 3.19 1.84 13.53
C GLY A 185 3.00 0.90 14.72
N SER A 186 3.88 -0.08 14.88
CA SER A 186 3.78 -1.06 15.96
C SER A 186 4.13 -0.50 17.34
N ARG A 187 5.15 0.37 17.44
CA ARG A 187 5.55 1.03 18.70
C ARG A 187 5.01 2.44 18.82
N ASN A 188 5.12 3.23 17.76
CA ASN A 188 4.60 4.59 17.70
C ASN A 188 3.89 4.86 16.37
N SER A 189 2.78 5.57 16.48
CA SER A 189 1.98 6.05 15.36
C SER A 189 2.11 7.56 15.24
N ARG A 190 1.78 8.10 14.07
CA ARG A 190 1.76 9.54 13.81
C ARG A 190 0.36 9.98 13.45
N GLN A 191 -0.08 11.10 14.01
CA GLN A 191 -1.43 11.60 13.80
C GLN A 191 -1.43 13.06 13.39
N TRP A 192 -2.30 13.43 12.44
CA TRP A 192 -2.49 14.81 11.99
C TRP A 192 -3.92 15.03 11.50
N THR A 193 -4.27 16.29 11.29
CA THR A 193 -5.58 16.68 10.72
C THR A 193 -5.43 16.98 9.23
N LEU A 194 -6.36 16.48 8.43
CA LEU A 194 -6.46 16.72 6.99
C LEU A 194 -7.82 17.34 6.65
N GLN A 195 -7.81 18.48 5.98
CA GLN A 195 -9.02 19.08 5.41
C GLN A 195 -9.17 18.73 3.93
N VAL A 196 -10.23 18.02 3.58
CA VAL A 196 -10.62 17.76 2.19
C VAL A 196 -11.64 18.82 1.76
N LYS A 197 -11.31 19.58 0.72
CA LYS A 197 -12.13 20.68 0.18
C LYS A 197 -12.88 20.28 -1.09
#